data_AF-A0A1I0U7Y6-F1
#
_entry.id   AF-A0A1I0U7Y6-F1
#
_cell.length_a   1.000
_cell.length_b   1.000
_cell.length_c   1.000
_cell.angle_alpha   90.00
_cell.angle_beta   90.00
_cell.angle_gamma   90.00
#
_symmetry.space_group_name_H-M   'P 1'
#
loop_
_entity.id
_entity.type
_entity.pdbx_description
1 polymer ?
#
loop_
_entity_poly.entity_id
_entity_poly.type
_entity_poly.pdbx_seq_one_letter_code
_entity_poly.pdbx_strand_id
1 'polypeptide(L)'
;MLAGPLDDYAAVIVPDGHGALNGIPDSADMAKALSCALANDRYFVTLCHGPACLLAPADDAGYPFKGHEICVFPDALEKHGIKVLDDDITGMVHRDRKLLTGDSPLASNALGRLAAEALLADYG
;
A
#
# COMPACT_ATOMS: atom_id res chain seq x y z
N MET A 1 10.40 10.21 -26.91
CA MET A 1 9.19 9.55 -26.40
C MET A 1 9.06 10.02 -24.96
N LEU A 2 8.06 10.83 -24.63
CA LEU A 2 7.83 11.20 -23.23
C LEU A 2 7.43 9.90 -22.52
N ALA A 3 8.18 9.57 -21.49
CA ALA A 3 8.00 8.39 -20.65
C ALA A 3 6.55 8.38 -20.13
N GLY A 4 5.95 7.19 -19.99
CA GLY A 4 4.62 7.03 -19.38
C GLY A 4 4.55 7.71 -18.00
N PRO A 5 3.33 7.95 -17.47
CA PRO A 5 3.13 8.82 -16.31
C PRO A 5 3.93 8.45 -15.04
N LEU A 6 4.50 7.24 -14.96
CA LEU A 6 5.27 6.74 -13.82
C LEU A 6 6.64 6.14 -14.18
N ASP A 7 7.17 6.40 -15.37
CA ASP A 7 8.39 5.71 -15.82
C ASP A 7 9.62 6.04 -14.94
N ASP A 8 9.68 7.28 -14.44
CA ASP A 8 10.74 7.75 -13.52
C ASP A 8 10.45 7.46 -12.03
N TYR A 9 9.34 6.79 -11.72
CA TYR A 9 8.94 6.46 -10.35
C TYR A 9 9.09 4.97 -10.09
N ALA A 10 9.89 4.60 -9.08
CA ALA A 10 10.06 3.21 -8.68
C ALA A 10 8.94 2.71 -7.75
N ALA A 11 8.31 3.61 -6.99
CA ALA A 11 7.30 3.28 -5.99
C ALA A 11 6.26 4.40 -5.77
N VAL A 12 5.08 4.01 -5.31
CA VAL A 12 4.09 4.89 -4.67
C VAL A 12 4.13 4.63 -3.15
N ILE A 13 4.23 5.70 -2.36
CA ILE A 13 4.27 5.62 -0.90
C ILE A 13 3.03 6.30 -0.32
N VAL A 14 2.27 5.57 0.50
CA VAL A 14 1.15 6.13 1.29
C VAL A 14 1.51 6.00 2.77
N PRO A 15 1.89 7.10 3.44
CA PRO A 15 2.38 7.05 4.80
C PRO A 15 1.28 6.72 5.81
N ASP A 16 1.70 6.58 7.06
CA ASP A 16 0.83 6.42 8.23
C ASP A 16 -0.09 7.65 8.45
N GLY A 17 -1.14 7.46 9.24
CA GLY A 17 -1.94 8.48 9.89
C GLY A 17 -3.43 8.22 9.70
N HIS A 18 -4.24 8.52 10.72
CA HIS A 18 -5.70 8.47 10.62
C HIS A 18 -6.24 9.38 9.49
N GLY A 19 -5.47 10.41 9.09
CA GLY A 19 -5.79 11.24 7.93
C GLY A 19 -5.89 10.46 6.62
N ALA A 20 -5.27 9.28 6.51
CA ALA A 20 -5.39 8.40 5.35
C ALA A 20 -6.81 7.85 5.15
N LEU A 21 -7.67 7.89 6.18
CA LEU A 21 -9.08 7.52 6.06
C LEU A 21 -9.93 8.65 5.47
N ASN A 22 -9.42 9.88 5.43
CA ASN A 22 -10.18 11.06 5.01
C ASN A 22 -10.13 11.23 3.50
N GLY A 23 -11.00 10.50 2.79
CA GLY A 23 -11.24 10.66 1.35
C GLY A 23 -10.22 10.00 0.42
N ILE A 24 -9.05 9.57 0.92
CA ILE A 24 -8.12 8.73 0.13
C ILE A 24 -8.77 7.42 -0.33
N PRO A 25 -9.55 6.69 0.50
CA PRO A 25 -10.19 5.44 0.09
C PRO A 25 -11.18 5.60 -1.07
N ASP A 26 -11.67 6.82 -1.32
CA ASP A 26 -12.64 7.14 -2.38
C ASP A 26 -12.03 8.03 -3.48
N SER A 27 -10.70 8.25 -3.45
CA SER A 27 -10.03 9.20 -4.33
C SER A 27 -9.78 8.64 -5.73
N ALA A 28 -10.36 9.26 -6.75
CA ALA A 28 -10.13 8.90 -8.16
C ALA A 28 -8.65 9.06 -8.58
N ASP A 29 -7.94 10.03 -8.02
CA ASP A 29 -6.52 10.22 -8.29
C ASP A 29 -5.68 9.10 -7.64
N MET A 30 -6.05 8.67 -6.43
CA MET A 30 -5.42 7.51 -5.79
C MET A 30 -5.68 6.22 -6.58
N ALA A 31 -6.93 6.00 -7.01
CA ALA A 31 -7.30 4.88 -7.87
C ALA A 31 -6.44 4.84 -9.14
N LYS A 32 -6.30 6.00 -9.82
CA LYS A 32 -5.47 6.11 -11.02
C LYS A 32 -3.99 5.87 -10.73
N ALA A 33 -3.45 6.39 -9.63
CA ALA A 33 -2.06 6.20 -9.25
C ALA A 33 -1.75 4.72 -8.97
N LEU A 34 -2.60 4.04 -8.20
CA LEU A 34 -2.45 2.62 -7.87
C LEU A 34 -2.63 1.73 -9.11
N SER A 35 -3.64 1.99 -9.94
CA SER A 35 -3.83 1.24 -11.19
C SER A 35 -2.67 1.43 -12.17
N CYS A 36 -2.13 2.65 -12.27
CA CYS A 36 -0.97 2.94 -13.10
C CYS A 36 0.28 2.21 -12.58
N ALA A 37 0.52 2.25 -11.27
CA ALA A 37 1.67 1.58 -10.67
C ALA A 37 1.57 0.04 -10.80
N LEU A 38 0.39 -0.55 -10.67
CA LEU A 38 0.16 -1.97 -10.97
C LEU A 38 0.47 -2.31 -12.43
N ALA A 39 -0.05 -1.50 -13.37
CA ALA A 39 0.16 -1.71 -14.81
C ALA A 39 1.63 -1.56 -15.24
N ASN A 40 2.44 -0.81 -14.47
CA ASN A 40 3.84 -0.55 -14.75
C ASN A 40 4.79 -1.31 -13.80
N ASP A 41 4.29 -2.32 -13.08
CA ASP A 41 5.09 -3.18 -12.19
C ASP A 41 5.92 -2.36 -11.19
N ARG A 42 5.28 -1.38 -10.54
CA ARG A 42 5.89 -0.47 -9.55
C ARG A 42 5.58 -0.92 -8.13
N TYR A 43 6.45 -0.51 -7.19
CA TYR A 43 6.27 -0.79 -5.78
C TYR A 43 5.17 0.04 -5.13
N PHE A 44 4.49 -0.56 -4.15
CA PHE A 44 3.62 0.13 -3.19
C PHE A 44 4.21 -0.04 -1.80
N VAL A 45 4.32 1.07 -1.07
CA VAL A 45 4.80 1.04 0.31
C VAL A 45 3.80 1.78 1.18
N THR A 46 3.25 1.11 2.18
CA THR A 46 2.28 1.72 3.07
C THR A 46 2.26 1.08 4.45
N LEU A 47 1.70 1.74 5.47
CA LEU A 47 1.67 1.22 6.83
C LEU A 47 0.52 1.79 7.64
N CYS A 48 0.18 1.07 8.72
CA CYS A 48 -0.82 1.46 9.70
C CYS A 48 -2.21 1.67 9.07
N HIS A 49 -2.67 2.91 8.94
CA HIS A 49 -3.93 3.29 8.28
C HIS A 49 -3.78 3.56 6.78
N GLY A 50 -2.55 3.74 6.30
CA GLY A 50 -2.25 3.97 4.89
C GLY A 50 -2.83 2.92 3.93
N PRO A 51 -2.90 1.61 4.27
CA PRO A 51 -3.53 0.58 3.43
C PRO A 51 -5.00 0.84 3.07
N ALA A 52 -5.69 1.77 3.73
CA ALA A 52 -7.02 2.20 3.30
C ALA A 52 -7.03 2.78 1.86
N CYS A 53 -5.89 3.26 1.36
CA CYS A 53 -5.75 3.69 -0.03
C CYS A 53 -5.98 2.57 -1.04
N LEU A 54 -5.77 1.30 -0.64
CA LEU A 54 -5.92 0.16 -1.53
C LEU A 54 -7.38 -0.03 -1.96
N LEU A 55 -8.34 0.51 -1.20
CA LEU A 55 -9.77 0.49 -1.54
C LEU A 55 -10.10 1.38 -2.75
N ALA A 56 -9.33 2.44 -3.01
CA ALA A 56 -9.63 3.44 -4.04
C ALA A 56 -9.81 2.88 -5.46
N PRO A 57 -8.98 1.92 -5.95
CA PRO A 57 -9.14 1.35 -7.29
C PRO A 57 -10.20 0.25 -7.38
N ALA A 58 -11.00 -0.01 -6.34
CA ALA A 58 -12.12 -0.94 -6.46
C ALA A 58 -13.24 -0.34 -7.31
N ASP A 59 -13.73 -1.08 -8.30
CA ASP A 59 -14.81 -0.67 -9.19
C ASP A 59 -15.71 -1.86 -9.59
N ASP A 60 -16.63 -1.65 -10.55
CA ASP A 60 -17.52 -2.69 -11.07
C ASP A 60 -16.77 -3.84 -11.76
N ALA A 61 -15.55 -3.61 -12.25
CA ALA A 61 -14.70 -4.64 -12.85
C ALA A 61 -13.98 -5.48 -11.78
N GLY A 62 -13.82 -4.94 -10.57
CA GLY A 62 -13.44 -5.68 -9.37
C GLY A 62 -12.45 -4.95 -8.48
N TYR A 63 -11.77 -5.72 -7.63
CA TYR A 63 -10.78 -5.21 -6.68
C TYR A 63 -9.36 -5.66 -7.08
N PRO A 64 -8.47 -4.77 -7.56
CA PRO A 64 -7.16 -5.16 -8.09
C PRO A 64 -6.24 -5.83 -7.07
N PHE A 65 -6.38 -5.51 -5.79
CA PHE A 65 -5.60 -6.12 -4.72
C PHE A 65 -6.24 -7.39 -4.13
N LYS A 66 -7.28 -7.94 -4.78
CA LYS A 66 -7.89 -9.20 -4.36
C LYS A 66 -6.85 -10.33 -4.37
N GLY A 67 -6.71 -11.02 -3.25
CA GLY A 67 -5.72 -12.10 -3.08
C GLY A 67 -4.32 -11.60 -2.73
N HIS A 68 -4.14 -10.32 -2.44
CA HIS A 68 -2.94 -9.83 -1.77
C HIS A 68 -3.00 -10.04 -0.25
N GLU A 69 -1.83 -10.25 0.34
CA GLU A 69 -1.63 -10.29 1.78
C GLU A 69 -0.97 -8.99 2.26
N ILE A 70 -1.43 -8.45 3.39
CA ILE A 70 -0.94 -7.18 3.96
C ILE A 70 -0.83 -7.25 5.49
N CYS A 71 0.13 -6.50 6.04
CA CYS A 71 0.07 -5.99 7.40
C CYS A 71 -0.73 -4.70 7.42
N VAL A 72 -1.64 -4.57 8.37
CA VAL A 72 -2.48 -3.37 8.52
C VAL A 72 -2.77 -3.14 9.99
N PHE A 73 -3.02 -1.90 10.38
CA PHE A 73 -3.43 -1.62 11.74
C PHE A 73 -4.80 -2.28 12.02
N PRO A 74 -5.01 -2.89 13.20
CA PRO A 74 -6.19 -3.72 13.47
C PRO A 74 -7.55 -3.08 13.21
N ASP A 75 -7.71 -1.77 13.45
CA ASP A 75 -8.98 -1.06 13.26
C ASP A 75 -9.13 -0.38 11.89
N ALA A 76 -8.05 -0.30 11.08
CA ALA A 76 -8.00 0.59 9.92
C ALA A 76 -8.99 0.19 8.82
N LEU A 77 -9.35 -1.09 8.74
CA LEU A 77 -10.26 -1.62 7.72
C LEU A 77 -11.60 -2.13 8.29
N GLU A 78 -11.81 -2.05 9.61
CA GLU A 78 -13.05 -2.52 10.25
C GLU A 78 -14.28 -1.79 9.70
N LYS A 79 -14.16 -0.47 9.46
CA LYS A 79 -15.23 0.36 8.88
C LYS A 79 -15.61 -0.03 7.44
N HIS A 80 -14.75 -0.78 6.75
CA HIS A 80 -14.97 -1.22 5.37
C HIS A 80 -15.34 -2.71 5.28
N GLY A 81 -15.72 -3.34 6.39
CA GLY A 81 -16.25 -4.71 6.41
C GLY A 81 -15.18 -5.80 6.23
N ILE A 82 -13.90 -5.46 6.35
CA ILE A 82 -12.79 -6.40 6.29
C ILE A 82 -12.42 -6.77 7.73
N LYS A 83 -12.57 -8.05 8.07
CA LYS A 83 -12.18 -8.58 9.38
C LYS A 83 -10.66 -8.72 9.42
N VAL A 84 -9.99 -7.91 10.24
CA VAL A 84 -8.57 -8.09 10.54
C VAL A 84 -8.40 -9.31 11.45
N LEU A 85 -7.46 -10.19 11.11
CA LEU A 85 -7.29 -11.49 11.77
C LEU A 85 -6.32 -11.44 12.97
N ASP A 86 -5.59 -10.34 13.14
CA ASP A 86 -4.56 -10.14 14.16
C ASP A 86 -4.75 -8.75 14.78
N ASP A 87 -4.91 -8.68 16.11
CA ASP A 87 -5.10 -7.44 16.88
C ASP A 87 -3.79 -6.94 17.52
N ASP A 88 -2.68 -7.64 17.29
CA ASP A 88 -1.39 -7.33 17.87
C ASP A 88 -0.60 -6.29 17.03
N ILE A 89 -0.24 -5.19 17.69
CA ILE A 89 0.65 -4.16 17.17
C ILE A 89 2.09 -4.51 17.55
N THR A 90 2.86 -5.08 16.61
CA THR A 90 4.19 -5.65 16.91
C THR A 90 5.33 -4.98 16.18
N GLY A 91 5.04 -4.13 15.18
CA GLY A 91 6.02 -3.59 14.25
C GLY A 91 6.31 -4.53 13.07
N MET A 92 5.39 -5.45 12.78
CA MET A 92 5.53 -6.42 11.71
C MET A 92 5.49 -5.73 10.35
N VAL A 93 6.34 -6.20 9.44
CA VAL A 93 6.32 -5.86 8.02
C VAL A 93 6.02 -7.10 7.18
N HIS A 94 5.36 -6.90 6.06
CA HIS A 94 5.06 -7.95 5.11
C HIS A 94 5.36 -7.49 3.69
N ARG A 95 5.91 -8.42 2.89
CA ARG A 95 6.12 -8.24 1.47
C ARG A 95 5.28 -9.27 0.74
N ASP A 96 4.34 -8.78 -0.06
CA ASP A 96 3.65 -9.57 -1.08
C ASP A 96 3.98 -8.98 -2.46
N ARG A 97 4.82 -9.68 -3.22
CA ARG A 97 5.33 -9.22 -4.52
C ARG A 97 5.98 -7.82 -4.38
N LYS A 98 5.33 -6.79 -4.92
CA LYS A 98 5.74 -5.38 -4.88
C LYS A 98 4.89 -4.52 -3.94
N LEU A 99 3.98 -5.13 -3.17
CA LEU A 99 3.22 -4.50 -2.10
C LEU A 99 3.94 -4.73 -0.76
N LEU A 100 4.50 -3.66 -0.19
CA LEU A 100 5.24 -3.65 1.07
C LEU A 100 4.41 -2.95 2.13
N THR A 101 4.12 -3.65 3.22
CA THR A 101 3.20 -3.16 4.25
C THR A 101 3.78 -3.27 5.66
N GLY A 102 3.36 -2.37 6.55
CA GLY A 102 3.69 -2.39 7.97
C GLY A 102 2.44 -2.22 8.84
N ASP A 103 2.40 -2.88 9.99
CA ASP A 103 1.21 -2.91 10.86
C ASP A 103 0.92 -1.56 11.56
N SER A 104 1.94 -0.75 11.83
CA SER A 104 1.86 0.35 12.81
C SER A 104 3.05 1.31 12.72
N PRO A 105 3.08 2.42 13.48
CA PRO A 105 4.26 3.27 13.56
C PRO A 105 5.55 2.52 13.94
N LEU A 106 5.45 1.45 14.74
CA LEU A 106 6.59 0.62 15.15
C LEU A 106 7.28 -0.07 13.96
N ALA A 107 6.54 -0.34 12.88
CA ALA A 107 7.07 -0.98 11.68
C ALA A 107 7.92 -0.04 10.81
N SER A 108 7.89 1.28 11.04
CA SER A 108 8.48 2.29 10.14
C SER A 108 9.94 2.02 9.79
N ASN A 109 10.77 1.69 10.78
CA ASN A 109 12.20 1.40 10.56
C ASN A 109 12.39 0.12 9.76
N ALA A 110 11.67 -0.95 10.10
CA ALA A 110 11.76 -2.22 9.40
C ALA A 110 11.26 -2.10 7.95
N LEU A 111 10.18 -1.34 7.73
CA LEU A 111 9.58 -1.14 6.41
C LEU A 111 10.50 -0.33 5.51
N GLY A 112 11.15 0.71 6.04
CA GLY A 112 12.15 1.48 5.30
C GLY A 112 13.32 0.61 4.84
N ARG A 113 13.82 -0.29 5.70
CA ARG A 113 14.87 -1.25 5.32
C ARG A 113 14.39 -2.22 4.25
N LEU A 114 13.20 -2.80 4.42
CA LEU A 114 12.60 -3.73 3.44
C LEU A 114 12.42 -3.07 2.07
N ALA A 115 11.94 -1.83 2.04
CA ALA A 115 11.76 -1.07 0.81
C ALA A 115 13.09 -0.78 0.11
N ALA A 116 14.11 -0.34 0.87
CA ALA A 116 15.44 -0.11 0.32
C ALA A 116 16.06 -1.41 -0.24
N GLU A 117 15.99 -2.51 0.50
CA GLU A 117 16.48 -3.82 0.07
C GLU A 117 15.78 -4.30 -1.22
N ALA A 118 14.44 -4.16 -1.30
CA ALA A 118 13.68 -4.57 -2.48
C ALA A 118 13.97 -3.70 -3.71
N LEU A 119 14.05 -2.38 -3.54
CA LEU A 119 14.35 -1.45 -4.64
C LEU A 119 15.76 -1.65 -5.19
N LEU A 120 16.76 -1.86 -4.33
CA LEU A 120 18.13 -2.14 -4.76
C LEU A 120 18.24 -3.49 -5.48
N ALA A 121 17.44 -4.49 -5.11
CA ALA A 121 17.45 -5.77 -5.80
C ALA A 121 16.91 -5.67 -7.24
N ASP A 122 15.93 -4.81 -7.48
CA ASP A 122 15.27 -4.67 -8.79
C ASP A 122 15.89 -3.58 -9.69
N TYR A 123 16.46 -2.53 -9.09
CA TYR A 123 16.91 -1.32 -9.80
C TYR A 123 18.35 -0.87 -9.49
N GLY A 124 19.06 -1.58 -8.61
CA GLY A 124 20.42 -1.25 -8.15
C GLY A 124 21.55 -1.86 -8.96
#